data_AF-A0A7S3ZIC7-F1
#
_entry.id   AF-A0A7S3ZIC7-F1
#
_cell.length_a   1.000
_cell.length_b   1.000
_cell.length_c   1.000
_cell.angle_alpha   90.00
_cell.angle_beta   90.00
_cell.angle_gamma   90.00
#
_symmetry.space_group_name_H-M   'P 1'
#
loop_
_entity.id
_entity.type
_entity.pdbx_description
1 polymer ?
#
loop_
_entity_poly.entity_id
_entity_poly.type
_entity_poly.pdbx_seq_one_letter_code
_entity_poly.pdbx_strand_id
1 'polypeptide(L)'
;YHYAGDGFQGGSKSDLQGPFNAEIYNARAPAVWAILNEIEPSLYQRNGNPYYPDAHDDIRPLTGNETVWIDFSFQHTEASTRIQTDNSPWPVHMQAYTMNDGTIADTNYLAIPINAQNKEAALTAVNYMSSAASMFTRATPEIWGALQAFDPSAAEIKEWDVAFNYINRHEATPTVEELAAARTTDLHIDYVNKINEDWVTNVLNA
;
A
#
# COMPACT_ATOMS: atom_id res chain seq x y z
N TYR A 1 2.58 -2.93 12.59
CA TYR A 1 4.00 -2.51 12.63
C TYR A 1 4.40 -1.83 13.93
N HIS A 2 3.68 -0.81 14.38
CA HIS A 2 3.94 -0.16 15.67
C HIS A 2 3.78 -1.13 16.84
N TYR A 3 2.60 -1.71 17.02
CA TYR A 3 2.28 -2.60 18.14
C TYR A 3 3.06 -3.93 18.22
N ALA A 4 3.77 -4.32 17.15
CA ALA A 4 4.65 -5.50 17.12
C ALA A 4 6.14 -5.15 17.05
N GLY A 5 6.45 -3.89 16.82
CA GLY A 5 7.80 -3.36 16.67
C GLY A 5 7.94 -2.17 17.59
N ASP A 6 7.84 -0.98 17.00
CA ASP A 6 8.01 0.29 17.72
C ASP A 6 6.90 0.49 18.77
N GLY A 7 7.26 0.38 20.05
CA GLY A 7 6.32 0.58 21.16
C GLY A 7 5.94 -0.70 21.91
N PHE A 8 6.27 -1.88 21.38
CA PHE A 8 6.07 -3.13 22.12
C PHE A 8 7.27 -3.44 23.02
N GLN A 9 7.16 -3.09 24.31
CA GLN A 9 8.14 -3.42 25.36
C GLN A 9 9.62 -3.09 25.00
N GLY A 10 9.85 -1.97 24.31
CA GLY A 10 11.20 -1.56 23.89
C GLY A 10 11.71 -2.26 22.62
N GLY A 11 10.86 -3.02 21.91
CA GLY A 11 11.12 -3.54 20.58
C GLY A 11 11.15 -2.46 19.51
N SER A 12 11.71 -2.82 18.35
CA SER A 12 11.72 -1.99 17.16
C SER A 12 11.28 -2.78 15.93
N LYS A 13 10.83 -2.06 14.89
CA LYS A 13 10.48 -2.69 13.60
C LYS A 13 11.68 -3.41 12.95
N SER A 14 12.92 -2.95 13.19
CA SER A 14 14.12 -3.56 12.58
C SER A 14 14.37 -4.99 13.07
N ASP A 15 13.87 -5.35 14.24
CA ASP A 15 13.92 -6.71 14.77
C ASP A 15 13.19 -7.73 13.87
N LEU A 16 12.26 -7.25 13.04
CA LEU A 16 11.42 -8.06 12.15
C LEU A 16 11.86 -7.98 10.68
N GLN A 17 13.04 -7.40 10.40
CA GLN A 17 13.59 -7.24 9.04
C GLN A 17 14.57 -8.35 8.64
N GLY A 18 14.89 -9.28 9.55
CA GLY A 18 15.74 -10.43 9.30
C GLY A 18 14.98 -11.75 9.20
N PRO A 19 15.69 -12.89 9.09
CA PRO A 19 15.08 -14.22 9.15
C PRO A 19 14.21 -14.39 10.40
N PHE A 20 13.22 -15.26 10.31
CA PHE A 20 12.25 -15.46 11.38
C PHE A 20 12.91 -15.82 12.72
N ASN A 21 12.56 -15.07 13.77
CA ASN A 21 12.92 -15.36 15.15
C ASN A 21 11.66 -15.71 15.95
N ALA A 22 11.53 -16.99 16.32
CA ALA A 22 10.38 -17.50 17.04
C ALA A 22 10.20 -16.86 18.43
N GLU A 23 11.28 -16.53 19.13
CA GLU A 23 11.21 -15.90 20.46
C GLU A 23 10.61 -14.50 20.37
N ILE A 24 11.11 -13.69 19.43
CA ILE A 24 10.57 -12.35 19.15
C ILE A 24 9.12 -12.46 18.71
N TYR A 25 8.81 -13.34 17.76
CA TYR A 25 7.45 -13.51 17.27
C TYR A 25 6.47 -13.90 18.38
N ASN A 26 6.79 -14.96 19.15
CA ASN A 26 5.91 -15.46 20.21
C ASN A 26 5.70 -14.43 21.33
N ALA A 27 6.69 -13.56 21.58
CA ALA A 27 6.54 -12.49 22.56
C ALA A 27 5.62 -11.36 22.07
N ARG A 28 5.61 -11.04 20.77
CA ARG A 28 4.99 -9.82 20.22
C ARG A 28 3.66 -10.06 19.49
N ALA A 29 3.54 -11.17 18.76
CA ALA A 29 2.35 -11.49 17.95
C ALA A 29 1.04 -11.52 18.76
N PRO A 30 0.99 -12.03 20.01
CA PRO A 30 -0.26 -12.03 20.80
C PRO A 30 -0.88 -10.64 20.99
N ALA A 31 -0.06 -9.60 21.12
CA ALA A 31 -0.56 -8.23 21.25
C ALA A 31 -1.17 -7.70 19.95
N VAL A 32 -0.65 -8.13 18.80
CA VAL A 32 -1.24 -7.81 17.49
C VAL A 32 -2.60 -8.49 17.35
N TRP A 33 -2.70 -9.78 17.69
CA TRP A 33 -3.96 -10.52 17.65
C TRP A 33 -5.01 -9.90 18.57
N ALA A 34 -4.62 -9.52 19.78
CA ALA A 34 -5.52 -8.86 20.72
C ALA A 34 -6.12 -7.57 20.13
N ILE A 35 -5.31 -6.74 19.46
CA ILE A 35 -5.79 -5.50 18.83
C ILE A 35 -6.71 -5.79 17.63
N LEU A 36 -6.36 -6.77 16.79
CA LEU A 36 -7.20 -7.12 15.64
C LEU A 36 -8.56 -7.65 16.09
N ASN A 37 -8.60 -8.48 17.13
CA ASN A 37 -9.85 -8.98 17.71
C ASN A 37 -10.63 -7.89 18.46
N GLU A 38 -9.97 -6.88 19.02
CA GLU A 38 -10.63 -5.69 19.59
C GLU A 38 -11.30 -4.83 18.50
N ILE A 39 -10.73 -4.77 17.29
CA ILE A 39 -11.27 -4.02 16.15
C ILE A 39 -12.43 -4.76 15.47
N GLU A 40 -12.49 -6.09 15.54
CA GLU A 40 -13.47 -6.93 14.84
C GLU A 40 -14.94 -6.45 14.95
N PRO A 41 -15.46 -6.04 16.13
CA PRO A 41 -16.83 -5.54 16.24
C PRO A 41 -17.11 -4.27 15.43
N SER A 42 -16.06 -3.53 15.03
CA SER A 42 -16.14 -2.33 14.20
C SER A 42 -16.10 -2.65 12.70
N LEU A 43 -15.87 -3.89 12.31
CA LEU A 43 -15.92 -4.32 10.91
C LEU A 43 -17.36 -4.28 10.40
N TYR A 44 -17.50 -4.11 9.08
CA TYR A 44 -18.79 -4.22 8.42
C TYR A 44 -19.44 -5.57 8.73
N GLN A 45 -20.70 -5.53 9.16
CA GLN A 45 -21.45 -6.74 9.52
C GLN A 45 -22.30 -7.20 8.34
N ARG A 46 -21.96 -8.36 7.77
CA ARG A 46 -22.72 -8.99 6.69
C ARG A 46 -23.56 -10.11 7.27
N ASN A 47 -24.89 -9.94 7.24
CA ASN A 47 -25.84 -10.88 7.86
C ASN A 47 -25.58 -11.14 9.35
N GLY A 48 -25.15 -10.10 10.08
CA GLY A 48 -24.88 -10.18 11.52
C GLY A 48 -23.56 -10.86 11.90
N ASN A 49 -22.66 -11.09 10.94
CA ASN A 49 -21.30 -11.60 11.18
C ASN A 49 -20.26 -10.60 10.65
N PRO A 50 -19.08 -10.51 11.27
CA PRO A 50 -17.98 -9.69 10.75
C PRO A 50 -17.62 -10.15 9.34
N TYR A 51 -17.48 -9.19 8.43
CA TYR A 51 -17.13 -9.43 7.03
C TYR A 51 -15.67 -9.08 6.76
N TYR A 52 -14.90 -10.07 6.33
CA TYR A 52 -13.53 -9.93 5.85
C TYR A 52 -13.54 -10.03 4.32
N PRO A 53 -13.37 -8.92 3.58
CA PRO A 53 -13.40 -8.95 2.11
C PRO A 53 -12.17 -9.67 1.53
N ASP A 54 -12.38 -10.48 0.48
CA ASP A 54 -11.29 -11.18 -0.22
C ASP A 54 -10.59 -10.26 -1.25
N ALA A 55 -11.29 -9.23 -1.72
CA ALA A 55 -10.77 -8.25 -2.67
C ALA A 55 -11.26 -6.82 -2.37
N HIS A 56 -10.47 -5.82 -2.77
CA HIS A 56 -10.86 -4.41 -2.64
C HIS A 56 -12.18 -4.10 -3.36
N ASP A 57 -12.50 -4.80 -4.44
CA ASP A 57 -13.77 -4.59 -5.17
C ASP A 57 -15.00 -4.99 -4.35
N ASP A 58 -14.86 -5.80 -3.30
CA ASP A 58 -15.96 -6.15 -2.40
C ASP A 58 -16.29 -5.03 -1.40
N ILE A 59 -15.28 -4.25 -0.99
CA ILE A 59 -15.43 -3.21 0.04
C ILE A 59 -15.68 -1.82 -0.58
N ARG A 60 -15.11 -1.53 -1.76
CA ARG A 60 -15.24 -0.23 -2.45
C ARG A 60 -16.68 0.28 -2.62
N PRO A 61 -17.70 -0.55 -2.94
CA PRO A 61 -19.09 -0.09 -3.00
C PRO A 61 -19.63 0.34 -1.62
N LEU A 62 -19.20 -0.34 -0.55
CA LEU A 62 -19.57 -0.02 0.82
C LEU A 62 -18.85 1.24 1.31
N THR A 63 -17.61 1.46 0.86
CA THR A 63 -16.90 2.72 1.07
C THR A 63 -17.63 3.84 0.35
N GLY A 64 -17.89 3.69 -0.95
CA GLY A 64 -18.54 4.73 -1.76
C GLY A 64 -19.91 5.14 -1.24
N ASN A 65 -20.73 4.22 -0.74
CA ASN A 65 -22.03 4.57 -0.15
C ASN A 65 -21.97 4.96 1.34
N GLU A 66 -20.76 5.17 1.88
CA GLU A 66 -20.49 5.59 3.27
C GLU A 66 -20.97 4.58 4.34
N THR A 67 -21.24 3.33 3.96
CA THR A 67 -21.50 2.23 4.91
C THR A 67 -20.23 1.83 5.64
N VAL A 68 -19.08 1.94 4.97
CA VAL A 68 -17.75 1.74 5.52
C VAL A 68 -16.99 3.06 5.47
N TRP A 69 -16.51 3.54 6.61
CA TRP A 69 -15.87 4.86 6.71
C TRP A 69 -14.36 4.82 6.47
N ILE A 70 -13.73 3.67 6.70
CA ILE A 70 -12.30 3.46 6.53
C ILE A 70 -12.09 2.19 5.72
N ASP A 71 -11.35 2.32 4.62
CA ASP A 71 -10.91 1.24 3.75
C ASP A 71 -9.39 1.31 3.61
N PHE A 72 -8.75 0.17 3.43
CA PHE A 72 -7.32 0.07 3.17
C PHE A 72 -7.11 -0.14 1.68
N SER A 73 -6.31 0.72 1.05
CA SER A 73 -5.94 0.59 -0.38
C SER A 73 -4.42 0.62 -0.54
N PHE A 74 -3.93 -0.14 -1.53
CA PHE A 74 -2.54 -0.06 -1.99
C PHE A 74 -2.26 1.19 -2.85
N GLN A 75 -3.30 1.98 -3.18
CA GLN A 75 -3.20 3.14 -4.06
C GLN A 75 -3.45 4.41 -3.27
N HIS A 76 -2.42 5.25 -3.12
CA HIS A 76 -2.56 6.56 -2.48
C HIS A 76 -3.50 7.51 -3.23
N THR A 77 -3.81 7.23 -4.51
CA THR A 77 -4.78 7.96 -5.34
C THR A 77 -6.19 7.36 -5.33
N GLU A 78 -6.48 6.31 -4.55
CA GLU A 78 -7.78 5.61 -4.63
C GLU A 78 -8.96 6.59 -4.53
N ALA A 79 -9.01 7.41 -3.47
CA ALA A 79 -10.10 8.36 -3.27
C ALA A 79 -10.24 9.33 -4.45
N SER A 80 -9.15 9.94 -4.92
CA SER A 80 -9.18 10.92 -6.00
C SER A 80 -9.56 10.31 -7.34
N THR A 81 -9.04 9.13 -7.69
CA THR A 81 -9.41 8.42 -8.92
C THR A 81 -10.88 8.03 -8.90
N ARG A 82 -11.40 7.56 -7.75
CA ARG A 82 -12.81 7.16 -7.61
C ARG A 82 -13.74 8.36 -7.69
N ILE A 83 -13.46 9.44 -6.98
CA ILE A 83 -14.28 10.67 -7.01
C ILE A 83 -14.45 11.19 -8.44
N GLN A 84 -13.39 11.13 -9.25
CA GLN A 84 -13.37 11.67 -10.62
C GLN A 84 -13.97 10.73 -11.68
N THR A 85 -14.42 9.53 -11.30
CA THR A 85 -15.06 8.60 -12.24
C THR A 85 -16.46 9.09 -12.62
N ASP A 86 -16.85 8.94 -13.90
CA ASP A 86 -18.21 9.27 -14.34
C ASP A 86 -19.27 8.50 -13.56
N ASN A 87 -20.29 9.20 -13.05
CA ASN A 87 -21.31 8.65 -12.15
C ASN A 87 -20.72 7.97 -10.91
N SER A 88 -19.60 8.50 -10.38
CA SER A 88 -18.96 7.95 -9.19
C SER A 88 -19.94 7.86 -8.03
N PRO A 89 -20.00 6.71 -7.34
CA PRO A 89 -20.72 6.62 -6.08
C PRO A 89 -19.93 7.23 -4.92
N TRP A 90 -18.67 7.65 -5.09
CA TRP A 90 -17.81 8.15 -4.01
C TRP A 90 -18.06 9.64 -3.76
N PRO A 91 -18.34 10.06 -2.51
CA PRO A 91 -18.49 11.45 -2.14
C PRO A 91 -17.21 12.26 -2.35
N VAL A 92 -17.37 13.51 -2.78
CA VAL A 92 -16.25 14.44 -3.05
C VAL A 92 -15.38 14.77 -1.83
N HIS A 93 -15.88 14.50 -0.62
CA HIS A 93 -15.16 14.77 0.63
C HIS A 93 -14.33 13.58 1.12
N MET A 94 -14.34 12.44 0.42
CA MET A 94 -13.45 11.33 0.74
C MET A 94 -12.00 11.69 0.48
N GLN A 95 -11.10 11.21 1.34
CA GLN A 95 -9.67 11.49 1.25
C GLN A 95 -8.88 10.22 1.53
N ALA A 96 -7.79 10.01 0.80
CA ALA A 96 -6.75 9.09 1.21
C ALA A 96 -5.82 9.80 2.21
N TYR A 97 -5.33 9.08 3.21
CA TYR A 97 -4.42 9.62 4.22
C TYR A 97 -3.36 8.59 4.62
N THR A 98 -2.26 9.07 5.22
CA THR A 98 -1.20 8.23 5.77
C THR A 98 -1.30 8.12 7.29
N MET A 99 -0.85 6.99 7.85
CA MET A 99 -0.87 6.77 9.30
C MET A 99 0.35 7.42 9.97
N ASN A 100 0.15 7.96 11.17
CA ASN A 100 1.19 8.67 11.93
C ASN A 100 2.34 7.76 12.40
N ASP A 101 2.07 6.47 12.61
CA ASP A 101 3.02 5.45 13.05
C ASP A 101 3.67 4.69 11.87
N GLY A 102 3.35 5.11 10.65
CA GLY A 102 3.92 4.65 9.39
C GLY A 102 2.91 3.93 8.51
N THR A 103 2.96 4.21 7.22
CA THR A 103 2.20 3.56 6.15
C THR A 103 3.15 2.67 5.34
N ILE A 104 2.75 1.41 5.16
CA ILE A 104 3.52 0.44 4.36
C ILE A 104 3.61 0.97 2.93
N ALA A 105 4.82 1.01 2.38
CA ALA A 105 5.01 1.42 0.99
C ALA A 105 5.81 0.38 0.22
N ASP A 106 5.22 -0.09 -0.87
CA ASP A 106 5.83 -1.04 -1.78
C ASP A 106 6.45 -0.37 -2.99
N THR A 107 7.44 -1.05 -3.55
CA THR A 107 8.09 -0.65 -4.79
C THR A 107 7.89 -1.75 -5.82
N ASN A 108 7.42 -1.37 -7.01
CA ASN A 108 7.26 -2.28 -8.13
C ASN A 108 8.57 -2.36 -8.90
N TYR A 109 9.03 -3.57 -9.21
CA TYR A 109 10.28 -3.81 -9.94
C TYR A 109 10.03 -4.51 -11.28
N LEU A 110 10.90 -4.23 -12.24
CA LEU A 110 10.99 -4.98 -13.50
C LEU A 110 12.19 -5.92 -13.40
N ALA A 111 11.98 -7.20 -13.71
CA ALA A 111 13.03 -8.21 -13.67
C ALA A 111 13.02 -9.07 -14.94
N ILE A 112 14.20 -9.48 -15.39
CA ILE A 112 14.38 -10.41 -16.51
C ILE A 112 14.89 -11.74 -15.93
N PRO A 113 14.10 -12.83 -16.00
CA PRO A 113 14.53 -14.12 -15.50
C PRO A 113 15.78 -14.64 -16.22
N ILE A 114 16.64 -15.36 -15.50
CA ILE A 114 17.89 -15.92 -16.07
C ILE A 114 17.64 -16.85 -17.27
N ASN A 115 16.47 -17.51 -17.28
CA ASN A 115 16.01 -18.43 -18.33
C ASN A 115 15.10 -17.77 -19.37
N ALA A 116 14.99 -16.43 -19.42
CA ALA A 116 14.21 -15.74 -20.44
C ALA A 116 14.73 -16.10 -21.85
N GLN A 117 13.81 -16.54 -22.72
CA GLN A 117 14.12 -16.99 -24.09
C GLN A 117 14.66 -15.86 -24.97
N ASN A 118 14.14 -14.63 -24.80
CA ASN A 118 14.49 -13.46 -25.61
C ASN A 118 15.00 -12.31 -24.73
N LYS A 119 16.22 -12.44 -24.20
CA LYS A 119 16.80 -11.45 -23.25
C LYS A 119 16.94 -10.05 -23.84
N GLU A 120 17.37 -9.94 -25.10
CA GLU A 120 17.57 -8.64 -25.76
C GLU A 120 16.25 -7.89 -25.97
N ALA A 121 15.19 -8.60 -26.36
CA ALA A 121 13.85 -8.01 -26.47
C ALA A 121 13.31 -7.60 -25.10
N ALA A 122 13.52 -8.41 -24.06
CA ALA A 122 13.14 -8.08 -22.70
C ALA A 122 13.88 -6.83 -22.18
N LEU A 123 15.18 -6.71 -22.44
CA LEU A 123 15.96 -5.51 -22.11
C LEU A 123 15.43 -4.27 -22.83
N THR A 124 15.06 -4.41 -24.10
CA THR A 124 14.46 -3.30 -24.87
C THR A 124 13.14 -2.84 -24.25
N ALA A 125 12.28 -3.78 -23.85
CA ALA A 125 11.01 -3.46 -23.18
C ALA A 125 11.23 -2.78 -21.82
N VAL A 126 12.17 -3.29 -21.00
CA VAL A 126 12.51 -2.68 -19.71
C VAL A 126 13.05 -1.26 -19.90
N ASN A 127 13.96 -1.04 -20.85
CA ASN A 127 14.47 0.30 -21.16
C ASN A 127 13.36 1.28 -21.56
N TYR A 128 12.38 0.81 -22.36
CA TYR A 128 11.23 1.61 -22.71
C TYR A 128 10.36 1.94 -21.49
N MET A 129 9.98 0.93 -20.70
CA MET A 129 9.13 1.10 -19.51
C MET A 129 9.77 1.99 -18.43
N SER A 130 11.11 2.01 -18.35
CA SER A 130 11.88 2.87 -17.45
C SER A 130 12.18 4.26 -18.02
N SER A 131 11.72 4.57 -19.24
CA SER A 131 11.92 5.90 -19.83
C SER A 131 11.13 6.98 -19.08
N ALA A 132 11.65 8.22 -19.09
CA ALA A 132 10.96 9.36 -18.48
C ALA A 132 9.54 9.58 -19.03
N ALA A 133 9.34 9.35 -20.34
CA ALA A 133 8.02 9.41 -20.97
C ALA A 133 7.05 8.37 -20.39
N SER A 134 7.49 7.10 -20.28
CA SER A 134 6.66 6.04 -19.69
C SER A 134 6.36 6.29 -18.22
N MET A 135 7.31 6.86 -17.46
CA MET A 135 7.07 7.25 -16.07
C MET A 135 6.08 8.40 -15.95
N PHE A 136 6.18 9.42 -16.79
CA PHE A 136 5.21 10.52 -16.83
C PHE A 136 3.80 10.00 -17.13
N THR A 137 3.65 9.12 -18.13
CA THR A 137 2.39 8.44 -18.44
C THR A 137 1.87 7.65 -17.23
N ARG A 138 2.76 6.92 -16.54
CA ARG A 138 2.39 6.15 -15.34
C ARG A 138 2.01 7.04 -14.14
N ALA A 139 2.61 8.21 -14.00
CA ALA A 139 2.29 9.16 -12.95
C ALA A 139 1.00 9.95 -13.20
N THR A 140 0.46 9.90 -14.42
CA THR A 140 -0.79 10.55 -14.80
C THR A 140 -1.97 9.89 -14.08
N PRO A 141 -2.77 10.62 -13.27
CA PRO A 141 -3.84 10.07 -12.43
C PRO A 141 -4.92 9.31 -13.23
N GLU A 142 -5.21 9.75 -14.46
CA GLU A 142 -6.21 9.14 -15.33
C GLU A 142 -5.75 7.77 -15.88
N ILE A 143 -4.46 7.43 -15.75
CA ILE A 143 -3.88 6.19 -16.27
C ILE A 143 -3.53 5.25 -15.12
N TRP A 144 -2.68 5.69 -14.19
CA TRP A 144 -2.29 4.88 -13.02
C TRP A 144 -2.02 5.75 -11.79
N GLY A 145 -1.48 6.96 -11.94
CA GLY A 145 -1.24 7.86 -10.81
C GLY A 145 -0.12 7.41 -9.87
N ALA A 146 0.75 6.49 -10.30
CA ALA A 146 1.83 5.97 -9.45
C ALA A 146 2.99 6.97 -9.34
N LEU A 147 3.62 7.04 -8.17
CA LEU A 147 4.80 7.88 -7.98
C LEU A 147 5.93 7.52 -8.96
N GLN A 148 6.71 8.55 -9.34
CA GLN A 148 7.91 8.36 -10.15
C GLN A 148 8.94 7.49 -9.43
N ALA A 149 9.68 6.68 -10.18
CA ALA A 149 10.67 5.77 -9.62
C ALA A 149 12.06 6.40 -9.44
N PHE A 150 12.41 7.38 -10.28
CA PHE A 150 13.69 8.09 -10.18
C PHE A 150 13.67 9.17 -9.11
N ASP A 151 14.86 9.44 -8.58
CA ASP A 151 15.13 10.61 -7.75
C ASP A 151 14.72 11.88 -8.52
N PRO A 152 13.88 12.77 -7.95
CA PRO A 152 13.53 14.03 -8.59
C PRO A 152 14.75 14.89 -9.00
N SER A 153 15.90 14.68 -8.36
CA SER A 153 17.14 15.39 -8.67
C SER A 153 18.02 14.71 -9.73
N ALA A 154 17.62 13.55 -10.25
CA ALA A 154 18.36 12.83 -11.29
C ALA A 154 18.42 13.64 -12.59
N ALA A 155 19.59 13.64 -13.25
CA ALA A 155 19.83 14.43 -14.46
C ALA A 155 18.86 14.05 -15.60
N GLU A 156 18.48 12.78 -15.67
CA GLU A 156 17.58 12.20 -16.66
C GLU A 156 16.13 12.70 -16.52
N ILE A 157 15.73 13.18 -15.33
CA ILE A 157 14.36 13.64 -15.04
C ILE A 157 14.27 15.15 -14.90
N LYS A 158 15.38 15.84 -14.67
CA LYS A 158 15.39 17.30 -14.55
C LYS A 158 14.75 18.04 -15.73
N GLU A 159 14.94 17.55 -16.95
CA GLU A 159 14.30 18.13 -18.15
C GLU A 159 12.77 17.87 -18.21
N TRP A 160 12.26 16.97 -17.37
CA TRP A 160 10.85 16.63 -17.24
C TRP A 160 10.16 17.35 -16.08
N ASP A 161 10.86 18.17 -15.29
CA ASP A 161 10.28 18.88 -14.14
C ASP A 161 9.01 19.65 -14.53
N VAL A 162 9.06 20.36 -15.67
CA VAL A 162 7.91 21.10 -16.21
C VAL A 162 6.75 20.15 -16.52
N ALA A 163 7.01 18.99 -17.11
CA ALA A 163 5.99 17.99 -17.40
C ALA A 163 5.37 17.45 -16.10
N PHE A 164 6.19 17.00 -15.14
CA PHE A 164 5.68 16.49 -13.86
C PHE A 164 4.93 17.55 -13.05
N ASN A 165 5.30 18.84 -13.15
CA ASN A 165 4.56 19.94 -12.54
C ASN A 165 3.15 20.14 -13.14
N TYR A 166 2.88 19.66 -14.37
CA TYR A 166 1.54 19.68 -14.94
C TYR A 166 0.63 18.58 -14.39
N ILE A 167 1.18 17.57 -13.70
CA ILE A 167 0.35 16.53 -13.08
C ILE A 167 -0.38 17.17 -11.91
N ASN A 168 -1.61 17.58 -12.16
CA ASN A 168 -2.47 18.15 -11.14
C ASN A 168 -2.94 17.02 -10.22
N ARG A 169 -2.59 17.12 -8.94
CA ARG A 169 -3.04 16.16 -7.93
C ARG A 169 -4.32 16.67 -7.31
N HIS A 170 -5.30 15.78 -7.22
CA HIS A 170 -6.52 16.07 -6.49
C HIS A 170 -6.22 16.22 -5.00
N GLU A 171 -6.89 17.15 -4.32
CA GLU A 171 -6.78 17.42 -2.87
C GLU A 171 -7.11 16.22 -1.97
N ALA A 172 -7.70 15.17 -2.54
CA ALA A 172 -8.03 13.91 -1.86
C ALA A 172 -6.85 12.91 -1.84
N THR A 173 -5.69 13.33 -2.38
CA THR A 173 -4.46 12.53 -2.46
C THR A 173 -3.41 13.16 -1.56
N PRO A 174 -2.73 12.40 -0.69
CA PRO A 174 -1.59 12.90 0.07
C PRO A 174 -0.47 13.45 -0.83
N THR A 175 0.25 14.45 -0.35
CA THR A 175 1.43 15.03 -1.00
C THR A 175 2.59 14.02 -1.06
N VAL A 176 3.61 14.27 -1.91
CA VAL A 176 4.80 13.39 -1.91
C VAL A 176 5.49 13.42 -0.56
N GLU A 177 5.54 14.61 0.05
CA GLU A 177 6.18 14.87 1.32
C GLU A 177 5.52 14.07 2.45
N GLU A 178 4.18 14.04 2.50
CA GLU A 178 3.42 13.22 3.45
C GLU A 178 3.67 11.72 3.23
N LEU A 179 3.59 11.25 1.97
CA LEU A 179 3.86 9.85 1.62
C LEU A 179 5.29 9.42 1.97
N ALA A 180 6.27 10.29 1.72
CA ALA A 180 7.67 10.03 2.02
C ALA A 180 7.93 10.01 3.54
N ALA A 181 7.34 10.95 4.28
CA ALA A 181 7.51 11.05 5.73
C ALA A 181 6.87 9.88 6.48
N ALA A 182 5.73 9.38 6.01
CA ALA A 182 5.02 8.26 6.64
C ALA A 182 5.54 6.88 6.17
N ARG A 183 6.42 6.81 5.18
CA ARG A 183 6.84 5.53 4.58
C ARG A 183 7.46 4.59 5.61
N THR A 184 6.97 3.35 5.66
CA THR A 184 7.59 2.25 6.40
C THR A 184 7.75 1.02 5.50
N THR A 185 8.74 0.18 5.79
CA THR A 185 9.01 -1.05 5.03
C THR A 185 8.11 -2.19 5.48
N ASP A 186 7.86 -3.15 4.57
CA ASP A 186 7.20 -4.41 4.91
C ASP A 186 8.06 -5.23 5.91
N LEU A 187 7.47 -6.23 6.56
CA LEU A 187 8.20 -7.21 7.36
C LEU A 187 9.04 -8.12 6.45
N HIS A 188 10.06 -8.77 7.02
CA HIS A 188 10.72 -9.84 6.30
C HIS A 188 9.72 -10.97 5.96
N ILE A 189 9.83 -11.54 4.76
CA ILE A 189 8.86 -12.48 4.19
C ILE A 189 8.55 -13.67 5.11
N ASP A 190 9.52 -14.16 5.87
CA ASP A 190 9.31 -15.27 6.80
C ASP A 190 8.32 -14.92 7.93
N TYR A 191 8.32 -13.67 8.41
CA TYR A 191 7.33 -13.21 9.39
C TYR A 191 5.95 -13.05 8.74
N VAL A 192 5.88 -12.52 7.51
CA VAL A 192 4.62 -12.41 6.76
C VAL A 192 3.98 -13.79 6.56
N ASN A 193 4.78 -14.78 6.14
CA ASN A 193 4.32 -16.16 5.99
C ASN A 193 3.77 -16.71 7.30
N LYS A 194 4.50 -16.51 8.41
CA LYS A 194 4.05 -16.98 9.72
C LYS A 194 2.76 -16.30 10.20
N ILE A 195 2.63 -15.00 9.97
CA ILE A 195 1.41 -14.22 10.25
C ILE A 195 0.23 -14.77 9.44
N ASN A 196 0.43 -15.04 8.15
CA ASN A 196 -0.63 -15.58 7.29
C ASN A 196 -1.11 -16.97 7.76
N GLU A 197 -0.19 -17.83 8.21
CA GLU A 197 -0.54 -19.12 8.82
C GLU A 197 -1.37 -18.93 10.10
N ASP A 198 -0.93 -18.03 10.98
CA ASP A 198 -1.53 -17.85 12.30
C ASP A 198 -2.83 -17.02 12.26
N TRP A 199 -3.03 -16.19 11.24
CA TRP A 199 -4.24 -15.37 11.03
C TRP A 199 -5.52 -16.22 11.11
N VAL A 200 -5.50 -17.39 10.47
CA VAL A 200 -6.67 -18.28 10.40
C VAL A 200 -7.12 -18.72 11.80
N THR A 201 -6.18 -18.94 12.71
CA THR A 201 -6.47 -19.43 14.06
C THR A 201 -6.69 -18.29 15.06
N ASN A 202 -5.95 -17.19 14.92
CA ASN A 202 -5.93 -16.13 15.92
C ASN A 202 -6.90 -14.97 15.64
N VAL A 203 -7.40 -14.86 14.40
CA VAL A 203 -8.33 -13.79 13.99
C VAL A 203 -9.53 -14.36 13.25
N LEU A 204 -9.34 -15.04 12.12
CA LEU A 204 -10.47 -15.44 11.26
C LEU A 204 -11.45 -16.41 11.94
N ASN A 205 -10.96 -17.29 12.80
CA ASN A 205 -11.76 -18.28 13.53
C ASN A 205 -11.59 -18.17 15.06
N ALA A 206 -11.26 -16.98 15.56
CA ALA A 206 -10.97 -16.74 16.98
C ALA A 206 -12.18 -17.01 17.90
#